data_AF-A0A5B0FB08-F1
#
_entry.id   AF-A0A5B0FB08-F1
#
_cell.length_a   1.000
_cell.length_b   1.000
_cell.length_c   1.000
_cell.angle_alpha   90.00
_cell.angle_beta   90.00
_cell.angle_gamma   90.00
#
_symmetry.space_group_name_H-M   'P 1'
#
loop_
_entity.id
_entity.type
_entity.pdbx_description
1 polymer ?
#
loop_
_entity_poly.entity_id
_entity_poly.type
_entity_poly.pdbx_seq_one_letter_code
_entity_poly.pdbx_strand_id
1 'polypeptide(L)' 'MRSRIIKERGILQAREVPGVPNAVTDIALIGEHGGWGLYEASPRTGRTHQIRLHMQRLGAPIVNDPFYPVVLD' A
#
# COMPACT_ATOMS: atom_id res chain seq x y z
N MET A 1 0.74 0.90 10.18
CA MET A 1 1.96 0.71 9.36
C MET A 1 2.68 2.03 9.13
N ARG A 2 4.02 2.00 9.13
CA ARG A 2 4.89 3.16 8.82
C ARG A 2 5.97 2.75 7.84
N SER A 3 6.19 3.57 6.81
CA SER A 3 7.24 3.37 5.81
C SER A 3 7.71 4.72 5.25
N ARG A 4 8.83 4.69 4.52
CA ARG A 4 9.26 5.81 3.69
C ARG A 4 8.95 5.46 2.24
N ILE A 5 8.06 6.23 1.63
CA ILE A 5 7.62 6.07 0.24
C ILE A 5 8.22 7.18 -0.60
N ILE A 6 8.77 6.81 -1.75
CA ILE A 6 9.15 7.77 -2.78
C ILE A 6 8.38 7.51 -4.08
N LYS A 7 8.08 8.59 -4.80
CA LYS A 7 7.45 8.56 -6.12
C LYS A 7 8.36 9.30 -7.09
N GLU A 8 8.98 8.55 -7.98
CA GLU A 8 9.83 9.11 -9.03
C GLU A 8 8.97 9.58 -10.20
N ARG A 9 9.35 10.70 -10.83
CA ARG A 9 8.64 11.22 -12.01
C ARG A 9 8.91 10.29 -13.19
N GLY A 10 7.87 9.92 -13.93
CA GLY A 10 7.97 9.00 -15.08
C GLY A 10 7.87 7.51 -14.74
N ILE A 11 8.05 7.11 -13.48
CA ILE A 11 7.87 5.70 -13.04
C ILE A 11 6.44 5.51 -12.56
N LEU A 12 5.67 4.54 -13.08
CA LEU A 12 4.27 4.37 -12.67
C LEU A 12 4.10 4.04 -11.18
N GLN A 13 4.94 3.14 -10.65
CA GLN A 13 4.93 2.75 -9.25
C GLN A 13 5.59 3.80 -8.33
N ALA A 14 5.08 3.91 -7.10
CA ALA A 14 5.85 4.36 -5.95
C ALA A 14 6.56 3.16 -5.29
N ARG A 15 7.61 3.39 -4.50
CA ARG A 15 8.33 2.32 -3.79
C ARG A 15 8.59 2.68 -2.33
N GLU A 16 8.57 1.66 -1.46
CA GLU A 16 9.12 1.77 -0.12
C GLU A 16 10.66 1.75 -0.17
N VAL A 17 11.30 2.58 0.65
CA VAL A 17 12.75 2.70 0.75
C VAL A 17 13.19 2.75 2.23
N PRO A 18 14.44 2.40 2.55
CA PRO A 18 15.00 2.64 3.87
C PRO A 18 15.01 4.13 4.24
N GLY A 19 14.92 4.42 5.53
CA GLY A 19 15.05 5.78 6.09
C GLY A 19 13.85 6.24 6.90
N VAL A 20 13.86 7.52 7.28
CA VAL A 20 12.81 8.11 8.14
C VAL A 20 11.44 8.03 7.45
N PRO A 21 10.43 7.41 8.09
CA PRO A 21 9.10 7.28 7.52
C PRO A 21 8.46 8.62 7.16
N ASN A 22 7.81 8.67 6.00
CA ASN A 22 6.99 9.79 5.54
C ASN A 22 5.54 9.39 5.23
N ALA A 23 5.21 8.12 5.46
CA ALA A 23 3.92 7.51 5.22
C ALA A 23 3.44 6.76 6.47
N VAL A 24 2.21 7.01 6.90
CA VAL A 24 1.57 6.36 8.06
C VAL A 24 0.13 6.01 7.72
N THR A 25 -0.23 4.73 7.83
CA THR A 25 -1.62 4.25 7.65
C THR A 25 -1.96 3.35 8.81
N ASP A 26 -3.08 3.59 9.48
CA ASP A 26 -3.65 2.63 10.42
C ASP A 26 -4.54 1.67 9.62
N ILE A 27 -4.41 0.36 9.86
CA ILE A 27 -5.07 -0.69 9.07
C ILE A 27 -5.71 -1.66 10.04
N ALA A 28 -6.99 -1.95 9.83
CA ALA A 28 -7.75 -2.92 10.60
C ALA A 28 -8.47 -3.89 9.65
N LEU A 29 -8.41 -5.19 9.95
CA LEU A 29 -9.26 -6.18 9.31
C LEU A 29 -10.66 -6.08 9.93
N ILE A 30 -11.68 -5.86 9.11
CA ILE A 30 -13.07 -5.67 9.55
C ILE A 30 -14.02 -6.77 9.07
N GLY A 31 -13.53 -7.70 8.24
CA GLY A 31 -14.29 -8.87 7.82
C GLY A 31 -13.46 -9.80 6.95
N GLU A 32 -13.87 -11.06 6.86
CA GLU A 32 -13.23 -12.08 6.03
C GLU A 32 -14.30 -12.88 5.28
N HIS A 33 -14.03 -13.19 4.02
CA HIS A 33 -14.89 -14.04 3.22
C HIS A 33 -14.12 -14.75 2.11
N GLY A 34 -14.20 -16.08 2.05
CA GLY A 34 -13.69 -16.86 0.91
C GLY A 34 -12.21 -16.65 0.62
N GLY A 35 -11.36 -16.47 1.64
CA GLY A 35 -9.93 -16.19 1.50
C GLY A 35 -9.59 -14.71 1.26
N TRP A 36 -10.58 -13.83 1.22
CA TRP A 36 -10.40 -12.38 1.13
C TRP A 36 -10.60 -11.71 2.48
N GLY A 37 -9.80 -10.68 2.75
CA GLY A 37 -9.99 -9.77 3.88
C GLY A 37 -10.57 -8.44 3.43
N LEU A 38 -11.57 -7.94 4.15
CA LEU A 38 -12.05 -6.58 4.05
C LEU A 38 -11.31 -5.74 5.10
N TYR A 39 -10.56 -4.75 4.64
CA TYR A 39 -9.73 -3.91 5.50
C TYR A 39 -10.23 -2.47 5.51
N GLU A 40 -10.33 -1.88 6.69
CA GLU A 40 -10.39 -0.44 6.88
C GLU A 40 -8.96 0.11 6.90
N ALA A 41 -8.69 1.10 6.05
CA ALA A 41 -7.39 1.77 5.98
C ALA A 41 -7.57 3.27 6.21
N SER A 42 -6.97 3.79 7.29
CA SER A 42 -6.99 5.21 7.65
C SER A 42 -5.60 5.83 7.44
N PRO A 43 -5.30 6.38 6.25
CA PRO A 43 -4.03 7.04 6.00
C PRO A 43 -3.94 8.36 6.77
N ARG A 44 -2.97 8.48 7.68
CA ARG A 44 -2.63 9.73 8.39
C ARG A 44 -1.79 10.69 7.54
N THR A 45 -1.33 10.23 6.39
CA THR A 45 -0.56 10.98 5.39
C THR A 45 -1.06 10.62 3.99
N GLY A 46 -0.86 11.49 3.00
CA GLY A 46 -1.33 11.25 1.62
C GLY A 46 -0.23 11.00 0.60
N ARG A 47 0.71 10.06 0.83
CA ARG A 47 1.73 9.74 -0.19
C ARG A 47 1.11 8.96 -1.36
N THR A 48 1.61 9.18 -2.58
CA THR A 48 1.17 8.44 -3.77
C THR A 48 1.27 6.94 -3.55
N HIS A 49 0.19 6.21 -3.85
CA HIS A 49 0.07 4.75 -3.71
C HIS A 49 0.26 4.22 -2.28
N GLN A 50 0.17 5.06 -1.26
CA GLN A 50 0.48 4.70 0.13
C GLN A 50 -0.29 3.46 0.63
N ILE A 51 -1.62 3.43 0.44
CA ILE A 51 -2.43 2.29 0.90
C ILE A 51 -2.00 1.01 0.15
N ARG A 52 -1.80 1.10 -1.17
CA ARG A 52 -1.42 -0.03 -2.03
C ARG A 52 -0.11 -0.68 -1.57
N LEU A 53 0.93 0.13 -1.36
CA LEU A 53 2.23 -0.33 -0.85
C LEU A 53 2.12 -0.93 0.56
N HIS A 54 1.38 -0.27 1.46
CA HIS A 54 1.21 -0.79 2.81
C HIS A 54 0.44 -2.12 2.83
N MET A 55 -0.58 -2.27 2.00
CA MET A 55 -1.33 -3.54 1.85
C MET A 55 -0.46 -4.64 1.22
N GLN A 56 0.33 -4.30 0.20
CA GLN A 56 1.32 -5.20 -0.40
C GLN A 56 2.33 -5.71 0.66
N ARG A 57 2.88 -4.81 1.47
CA ARG A 57 3.83 -5.15 2.54
C ARG A 57 3.18 -5.95 3.67
N LEU A 58 1.90 -5.75 3.94
CA LEU A 58 1.14 -6.52 4.92
C LEU A 58 0.96 -7.99 4.48
N GLY A 59 1.24 -8.32 3.22
CA GLY A 59 0.94 -9.63 2.65
C GLY A 59 -0.52 -9.78 2.22
N ALA A 60 -1.28 -8.68 2.21
CA ALA A 60 -2.68 -8.63 1.81
C ALA A 60 -2.84 -7.60 0.67
N PRO A 61 -2.24 -7.83 -0.52
CA PRO A 61 -2.32 -6.88 -1.63
C PRO A 61 -3.78 -6.61 -2.04
N ILE A 62 -4.05 -5.41 -2.53
CA ILE A 62 -5.39 -5.03 -2.98
C ILE A 62 -5.76 -5.87 -4.20
N VAL A 63 -6.98 -6.41 -4.20
CA VAL A 63 -7.51 -7.21 -5.31
C VAL A 63 -7.59 -6.36 -6.58
N ASN A 64 -7.15 -6.92 -7.70
CA ASN A 64 -7.11 -6.25 -9.01
C ASN A 64 -6.29 -4.95 -9.04
N ASP A 65 -5.22 -4.87 -8.24
CA ASP A 65 -4.27 -3.77 -8.31
C ASP A 65 -3.36 -3.93 -9.56
N PRO A 66 -3.44 -3.06 -10.59
CA PRO A 66 -2.63 -3.24 -11.79
C PRO A 66 -1.19 -2.71 -11.65
N PHE A 67 -0.82 -2.19 -10.48
CA PHE A 67 0.49 -1.59 -10.26
C PHE A 67 1.34 -2.39 -9.27
N TYR A 68 0.79 -3.26 -8.43
CA TYR A 68 1.58 -3.99 -7.42
C TYR A 68 1.23 -5.48 -7.38
N PRO A 69 2.23 -6.38 -7.22
CA PRO A 69 3.67 -6.11 -7.01
C PRO A 69 4.41 -5.63 -8.27
N VAL A 70 3.88 -5.97 -9.45
CA VAL A 70 4.43 -5.58 -10.76
C VAL A 70 3.36 -4.81 -11.53
N VAL A 71 3.77 -3.95 -12.45
CA VAL A 71 2.83 -3.27 -13.34
C VAL A 71 2.32 -4.28 -14.35
N LEU A 72 0.99 -4.40 -14.45
CA LEU A 72 0.32 -5.21 -15.45
C LEU A 72 0.13 -4.38 -16.72
N ASP A 73 0.24 -5.04 -17.87
CA ASP A 73 0.04 -4.47 -19.21
C ASP A 73 -1.43 -4.13 -19.51
#